data_AF-A0A258GEE5-F1
#
_entry.id   AF-A0A258GEE5-F1
#
_cell.length_a   1.000
_cell.length_b   1.000
_cell.length_c   1.000
_cell.angle_alpha   90.00
_cell.angle_beta   90.00
_cell.angle_gamma   90.00
#
_symmetry.space_group_name_H-M   'P 1'
#
loop_
_entity.id
_entity.type
_entity.pdbx_description
1 polymer ?
#
loop_
_entity_poly.entity_id
_entity_poly.type
_entity_poly.pdbx_seq_one_letter_code
_entity_poly.pdbx_strand_id
1 'polypeptide(L)'
;MEQVAEIAKQLGVDDRSEEEQEQIVGMYQARIGEVLEEGLSEEQIHEYQAIIDGHQEVINAWLRENDADYRDSALYKALDDEESEVPTDKVYASIAWIRHNCSNYETVVEQVTNEFRSQYAN
;
A
#
# COMPACT_ATOMS: atom_id res chain seq x y z
N MET A 1 -6.81 -12.02 7.92
CA MET A 1 -8.26 -12.24 7.81
C MET A 1 -9.06 -11.00 8.21
N GLU A 2 -8.75 -10.32 9.32
CA GLU A 2 -9.49 -9.10 9.75
C GLU A 2 -9.50 -7.99 8.67
N GLN A 3 -8.37 -7.79 7.99
CA GLN A 3 -8.25 -6.81 6.91
C GLN A 3 -9.13 -7.15 5.68
N VAL A 4 -9.35 -8.44 5.38
CA VAL A 4 -10.20 -8.85 4.25
C VAL A 4 -11.66 -8.54 4.53
N ALA A 5 -12.15 -8.82 5.75
CA ALA A 5 -13.53 -8.54 6.13
C ALA A 5 -13.85 -7.03 6.11
N GLU A 6 -12.91 -6.18 6.54
CA GLU A 6 -13.07 -4.73 6.43
C GLU A 6 -13.14 -4.25 4.98
N ILE A 7 -12.26 -4.74 4.10
CA ILE A 7 -12.27 -4.38 2.68
C ILE A 7 -13.54 -4.91 2.02
N ALA A 8 -13.94 -6.15 2.30
CA ALA A 8 -15.18 -6.73 1.78
C ALA A 8 -16.41 -5.88 2.12
N LYS A 9 -16.51 -5.43 3.38
CA LYS A 9 -17.56 -4.50 3.82
C LYS A 9 -17.46 -3.15 3.12
N GLN A 10 -16.25 -2.62 2.93
CA GLN A 10 -16.05 -1.40 2.15
C GLN A 10 -16.52 -1.59 0.72
N LEU A 11 -16.29 -2.74 0.10
CA LEU A 11 -16.72 -3.06 -1.26
C LEU A 11 -18.20 -3.44 -1.38
N GLY A 12 -18.92 -3.60 -0.26
CA GLY A 12 -20.33 -4.01 -0.23
C GLY A 12 -20.53 -5.48 -0.59
N VAL A 13 -19.53 -6.33 -0.32
CA VAL A 13 -19.53 -7.77 -0.61
C VAL A 13 -19.48 -8.62 0.66
N ASP A 14 -19.73 -8.04 1.84
CA ASP A 14 -19.67 -8.74 3.13
C ASP A 14 -20.77 -9.79 3.33
N ASP A 15 -21.85 -9.76 2.53
CA ASP A 15 -22.89 -10.80 2.48
C ASP A 15 -22.45 -12.05 1.68
N ARG A 16 -21.33 -11.97 0.95
CA ARG A 16 -20.79 -13.09 0.16
C ARG A 16 -20.07 -14.10 1.04
N SER A 17 -19.81 -15.29 0.48
CA SER A 17 -19.00 -16.34 1.11
C SER A 17 -17.57 -15.85 1.39
N GLU A 18 -16.93 -16.32 2.46
CA GLU A 18 -15.54 -15.95 2.82
C GLU A 18 -14.57 -16.13 1.64
N GLU A 19 -14.70 -17.24 0.90
CA GLU A 19 -13.87 -17.55 -0.28
C GLU A 19 -14.06 -16.53 -1.43
N GLU A 20 -15.30 -16.03 -1.63
CA GLU A 20 -15.58 -14.97 -2.61
C GLU A 20 -15.06 -13.61 -2.12
N GLN A 21 -15.17 -13.33 -0.81
CA GLN A 21 -14.62 -12.10 -0.22
C GLN A 21 -13.11 -12.06 -0.41
N GLU A 22 -12.39 -13.14 -0.07
CA GLU A 22 -10.94 -13.24 -0.27
C GLU A 22 -10.55 -13.06 -1.74
N GLN A 23 -11.29 -13.69 -2.65
CA GLN A 23 -11.04 -13.55 -4.08
C GLN A 23 -11.26 -12.11 -4.58
N ILE A 24 -12.39 -11.48 -4.22
CA ILE A 24 -12.72 -10.12 -4.64
C ILE A 24 -11.75 -9.11 -4.01
N VAL A 25 -11.40 -9.28 -2.74
CA VAL A 25 -10.42 -8.43 -2.05
C VAL A 25 -9.02 -8.59 -2.66
N GLY A 26 -8.60 -9.81 -2.99
CA GLY A 26 -7.34 -10.04 -3.68
C GLY A 26 -7.30 -9.37 -5.06
N MET A 27 -8.39 -9.47 -5.83
CA MET A 27 -8.53 -8.77 -7.12
C MET A 27 -8.52 -7.24 -6.94
N TYR A 28 -9.17 -6.73 -5.91
CA TYR A 28 -9.21 -5.31 -5.59
C TYR A 28 -7.82 -4.76 -5.26
N GLN A 29 -7.06 -5.46 -4.41
CA GLN A 29 -5.68 -5.08 -4.07
C GLN A 29 -4.76 -5.13 -5.29
N ALA A 30 -4.88 -6.17 -6.12
CA ALA A 30 -4.14 -6.27 -7.37
C ALA A 30 -4.46 -5.09 -8.29
N ARG A 31 -5.75 -4.74 -8.44
CA ARG A 31 -6.19 -3.62 -9.28
C ARG A 31 -5.69 -2.27 -8.78
N ILE A 32 -5.69 -2.04 -7.46
CA ILE A 32 -5.09 -0.84 -6.88
C ILE A 32 -3.61 -0.77 -7.26
N GLY A 33 -2.88 -1.89 -7.17
CA GLY A 33 -1.50 -1.98 -7.63
C GLY A 33 -1.34 -1.55 -9.09
N GLU A 34 -2.12 -2.14 -9.99
CA GLU A 34 -2.07 -1.82 -11.42
C GLU A 34 -2.37 -0.34 -11.71
N VAL A 35 -3.42 0.23 -11.11
CA VAL A 35 -3.83 1.63 -11.38
C VAL A 35 -2.85 2.61 -10.74
N LEU A 36 -2.26 2.26 -9.59
CA LEU A 36 -1.15 3.04 -9.02
C LEU A 36 0.04 3.03 -9.97
N GLU A 37 0.37 1.88 -10.56
CA GLU A 37 1.43 1.77 -11.56
C GLU A 37 1.13 2.63 -12.81
N GLU A 38 -0.12 2.72 -13.28
CA GLU A 38 -0.47 3.60 -14.42
C GLU A 38 -0.28 5.10 -14.12
N GLY A 39 -0.41 5.51 -12.85
CA GLY A 39 -0.21 6.89 -12.41
C GLY A 39 1.24 7.24 -12.07
N LEU A 40 2.11 6.23 -11.97
CA LEU A 40 3.52 6.37 -11.62
C LEU A 40 4.38 6.25 -12.88
N SER A 41 5.49 6.99 -12.91
CA SER A 41 6.47 6.80 -13.98
C SER A 41 7.20 5.46 -13.80
N GLU A 42 7.70 4.85 -14.88
CA GLU A 42 8.45 3.57 -14.81
C GLU A 42 9.58 3.62 -13.77
N GLU A 43 10.28 4.76 -13.66
CA GLU A 43 11.33 4.98 -12.65
C GLU A 43 10.79 4.91 -11.21
N GLN A 44 9.59 5.45 -10.96
CA GLN A 44 8.94 5.41 -9.65
C GLN A 44 8.46 4.01 -9.29
N ILE A 45 7.92 3.27 -10.27
CA ILE A 45 7.51 1.86 -10.08
C ILE A 45 8.73 1.02 -9.71
N HIS A 46 9.83 1.17 -10.47
CA HIS A 46 11.08 0.47 -10.20
C HIS A 46 11.67 0.83 -8.83
N GLU A 47 11.65 2.11 -8.46
CA GLU A 47 12.11 2.57 -7.14
C GLU A 47 11.26 1.97 -6.01
N TYR A 48 9.93 1.99 -6.15
CA TYR A 48 9.02 1.42 -5.16
C TYR A 48 9.18 -0.09 -5.04
N GLN A 49 9.24 -0.82 -6.15
CA GLN A 49 9.51 -2.27 -6.14
C GLN A 49 10.84 -2.58 -5.46
N ALA A 50 11.87 -1.78 -5.68
CA ALA A 50 13.16 -1.99 -5.02
C ALA A 50 13.08 -1.78 -3.50
N ILE A 51 12.29 -0.81 -3.03
CA ILE A 51 11.99 -0.62 -1.60
C ILE A 51 11.22 -1.83 -1.04
N ILE A 52 10.21 -2.33 -1.77
CA ILE A 52 9.41 -3.49 -1.36
C ILE A 52 10.21 -4.80 -1.36
N ASP A 53 11.15 -4.98 -2.30
CA ASP A 53 12.04 -6.14 -2.31
C ASP A 53 13.07 -6.06 -1.16
N GLY A 54 13.37 -4.85 -0.69
CA GLY A 54 14.27 -4.61 0.45
C GLY A 54 15.69 -4.26 0.02
N HIS A 55 15.86 -3.68 -1.17
CA HIS A 55 17.16 -3.16 -1.61
C HIS A 55 17.58 -1.99 -0.73
N GLN A 56 18.44 -2.29 0.24
CA GLN A 56 18.83 -1.34 1.29
C GLN A 56 19.53 -0.09 0.75
N GLU A 57 20.22 -0.18 -0.38
CA GLU A 57 20.86 0.96 -1.05
C GLU A 57 19.81 1.96 -1.55
N VAL A 58 18.72 1.48 -2.15
CA VAL A 58 17.61 2.30 -2.65
C VAL A 58 16.85 2.92 -1.49
N ILE A 59 16.54 2.13 -0.46
CA ILE A 59 15.88 2.60 0.76
C ILE A 59 16.68 3.73 1.42
N ASN A 60 17.99 3.53 1.60
CA ASN A 60 18.85 4.53 2.22
C ASN A 60 19.03 5.79 1.37
N ALA A 61 19.12 5.65 0.05
CA ALA A 61 19.20 6.78 -0.87
C ALA A 61 17.91 7.61 -0.78
N TRP A 62 16.76 6.96 -0.93
CA TRP A 62 15.46 7.62 -0.88
C TRP A 62 15.21 8.33 0.44
N LEU A 63 15.49 7.66 1.57
CA LEU A 63 15.33 8.27 2.90
C LEU A 63 16.28 9.44 3.10
N ARG A 64 17.54 9.35 2.66
CA ARG A 64 18.48 10.47 2.79
C ARG A 64 18.01 11.70 1.99
N GLU A 65 17.41 11.49 0.83
CA GLU A 65 16.97 12.59 -0.05
C GLU A 65 15.62 13.18 0.37
N ASN A 66 14.68 12.35 0.83
CA ASN A 66 13.31 12.76 1.10
C ASN A 66 12.99 12.97 2.58
N ASP A 67 13.65 12.24 3.48
CA ASP A 67 13.32 12.23 4.90
C ASP A 67 14.53 11.80 5.77
N ALA A 68 15.57 12.65 5.80
CA ALA A 68 16.85 12.31 6.46
C ALA A 68 16.73 12.09 7.97
N ASP A 69 15.73 12.72 8.60
CA ASP A 69 15.43 12.65 10.04
C ASP A 69 14.28 11.68 10.36
N TYR A 70 13.96 10.77 9.44
CA TYR A 70 12.83 9.83 9.57
C TYR A 70 12.80 9.04 10.89
N ARG A 71 13.98 8.75 11.47
CA ARG A 71 14.13 8.05 12.75
C ARG A 71 13.54 8.82 13.94
N ASP A 72 13.42 10.14 13.85
CA ASP A 72 12.78 10.93 14.90
C ASP A 72 11.24 10.98 14.75
N SER A 73 10.72 10.60 13.58
CA SER A 73 9.28 10.64 13.32
C SER A 73 8.50 9.72 14.28
N ALA A 74 7.30 10.17 14.65
CA ALA A 74 6.40 9.37 15.47
C ALA A 74 6.00 8.05 14.79
N LEU A 75 5.93 8.04 13.45
CA LEU A 75 5.64 6.84 12.67
C LEU A 75 6.78 5.82 12.80
N TYR A 76 8.03 6.24 12.60
CA TYR A 76 9.18 5.33 12.73
C TYR A 76 9.29 4.76 14.14
N LYS A 77 9.15 5.59 15.17
CA LYS A 77 9.18 5.15 16.58
C LYS A 77 8.06 4.16 16.90
N ALA A 78 6.87 4.32 16.30
CA ALA A 78 5.78 3.37 16.46
C ALA A 78 6.08 2.02 15.77
N LEU A 79 6.68 2.06 14.58
CA LEU A 79 7.06 0.85 13.83
C LEU A 79 8.24 0.11 14.46
N ASP A 80 9.16 0.82 15.12
CA ASP A 80 10.32 0.23 15.82
C ASP A 80 9.91 -0.49 17.11
N ASP A 81 8.79 -0.07 17.73
CA ASP A 81 8.24 -0.68 18.94
C ASP A 81 7.49 -2.00 18.62
N GLU A 82 7.12 -2.23 17.36
CA GLU A 82 6.57 -3.51 16.91
C GLU A 82 7.68 -4.55 16.71
N GLU A 83 7.59 -5.67 17.42
CA GLU A 83 8.49 -6.81 17.22
C GLU A 83 8.22 -7.45 15.84
N SER A 84 8.92 -6.95 14.81
CA SER A 84 8.80 -7.38 13.42
C SER A 84 10.11 -7.92 12.88
N GLU A 85 10.05 -9.01 12.12
CA GLU A 85 11.20 -9.56 11.40
C GLU A 85 11.60 -8.71 10.18
N VAL A 86 10.73 -7.76 9.78
CA VAL A 86 10.97 -6.86 8.66
C VAL A 86 11.70 -5.60 9.15
N PRO A 87 12.75 -5.13 8.47
CA PRO A 87 13.47 -3.92 8.88
C PRO A 87 12.55 -2.70 8.97
N THR A 88 12.55 -2.00 10.10
CA THR A 88 11.74 -0.79 10.34
C THR A 88 11.98 0.28 9.25
N ASP A 89 13.22 0.43 8.80
CA ASP A 89 13.60 1.35 7.70
C ASP A 89 12.85 1.04 6.41
N LYS A 90 12.66 -0.25 6.08
CA LYS A 90 11.95 -0.71 4.88
C LYS A 90 10.46 -0.40 4.99
N VAL A 91 9.86 -0.70 6.13
CA VAL A 91 8.44 -0.45 6.39
C VAL A 91 8.13 1.04 6.42
N TYR A 92 8.99 1.84 7.05
CA TYR A 92 8.86 3.28 7.04
C TYR A 92 9.00 3.84 5.61
N ALA A 93 10.05 3.46 4.90
CA ALA A 93 10.31 3.96 3.56
C ALA A 93 9.18 3.61 2.59
N SER A 94 8.60 2.41 2.65
CA SER A 94 7.47 2.06 1.78
C SER A 94 6.24 2.95 2.05
N ILE A 95 5.91 3.19 3.32
CA ILE A 95 4.78 4.06 3.69
C ILE A 95 5.05 5.52 3.31
N ALA A 96 6.25 6.03 3.62
CA ALA A 96 6.64 7.40 3.32
C ALA A 96 6.71 7.64 1.81
N TRP A 97 7.19 6.66 1.05
CA TRP A 97 7.27 6.71 -0.41
C TRP A 97 5.88 6.85 -1.03
N ILE A 98 4.90 6.03 -0.60
CA ILE A 98 3.50 6.14 -1.06
C ILE A 98 2.95 7.52 -0.73
N ARG A 99 3.16 8.03 0.49
CA ARG A 99 2.66 9.35 0.89
C ARG A 99 3.28 10.49 0.09
N HIS A 100 4.54 10.34 -0.31
CA HIS A 100 5.27 11.35 -1.06
C HIS A 100 4.92 11.35 -2.55
N ASN A 101 4.90 10.16 -3.16
CA ASN A 101 4.76 10.00 -4.61
C ASN A 101 3.31 9.75 -5.05
N CYS A 102 2.52 9.06 -4.23
CA CYS A 102 1.12 8.75 -4.53
C CYS A 102 0.19 9.76 -3.84
N SER A 103 0.26 11.03 -4.23
CA SER A 103 -0.77 12.04 -3.91
C SER A 103 -2.16 11.61 -4.41
N ASN A 104 -2.19 10.75 -5.43
CA ASN A 104 -3.39 10.16 -6.00
C ASN A 104 -3.79 8.83 -5.34
N TYR A 105 -3.11 8.35 -4.29
CA TYR A 105 -3.45 7.07 -3.67
C TYR A 105 -4.91 7.01 -3.22
N GLU A 106 -5.39 8.06 -2.54
CA GLU A 106 -6.79 8.15 -2.13
C GLU A 106 -7.74 8.16 -3.33
N THR A 107 -7.38 8.89 -4.39
CA THR A 107 -8.15 8.93 -5.64
C THR A 107 -8.21 7.57 -6.33
N VAL A 108 -7.09 6.83 -6.37
CA VAL A 108 -7.01 5.49 -6.97
C VAL A 108 -7.81 4.48 -6.16
N VAL A 109 -7.65 4.50 -4.83
CA VAL A 109 -8.44 3.66 -3.91
C VAL A 109 -9.93 3.96 -4.08
N GLU A 110 -10.32 5.23 -4.16
CA GLU A 110 -11.71 5.63 -4.37
C GLU A 110 -12.23 5.19 -5.76
N GLN A 111 -11.44 5.37 -6.82
CA GLN A 111 -11.79 4.95 -8.17
C GLN A 111 -12.00 3.45 -8.26
N VAL A 112 -11.03 2.66 -7.77
CA VAL A 112 -11.11 1.19 -7.80
C VAL A 112 -12.20 0.69 -6.85
N THR A 113 -12.41 1.34 -5.69
CA THR A 113 -13.54 1.02 -4.79
C THR A 113 -14.88 1.21 -5.50
N ASN A 114 -15.06 2.33 -6.21
CA ASN A 114 -16.29 2.58 -6.96
C ASN A 114 -16.46 1.60 -8.13
N GLU A 115 -15.38 1.25 -8.83
CA GLU A 115 -15.39 0.26 -9.90
C GLU A 115 -15.83 -1.12 -9.39
N PHE A 116 -15.24 -1.58 -8.29
CA PHE A 116 -15.56 -2.87 -7.68
C PHE A 116 -16.95 -2.87 -7.05
N ARG A 117 -17.36 -1.79 -6.37
CA ARG A 117 -18.74 -1.65 -5.90
C ARG A 117 -19.72 -1.74 -7.06
N SER A 118 -19.47 -1.04 -8.17
CA SER A 118 -20.38 -1.09 -9.33
C SER A 118 -20.46 -2.47 -9.98
N GLN A 119 -19.42 -3.30 -9.87
CA GLN A 119 -19.39 -4.64 -10.45
C GLN A 119 -19.93 -5.73 -9.52
N TYR A 120 -19.67 -5.62 -8.22
CA TYR A 120 -19.88 -6.70 -7.25
C TYR A 120 -20.85 -6.35 -6.12
N ALA A 121 -21.05 -5.06 -5.81
CA ALA A 121 -22.07 -4.66 -4.85
C ALA A 121 -23.45 -4.88 -5.49
N ASN A 122 -24.30 -5.59 -4.74
CA ASN A 122 -25.65 -5.96 -5.14
C ASN A 122 -26.67 -5.01 -4.52
#